data_AF-A0A838PCI5-F1
#
_entry.id   AF-A0A838PCI5-F1
#
_cell.length_a   1.000
_cell.length_b   1.000
_cell.length_c   1.000
_cell.angle_alpha   90.00
_cell.angle_beta   90.00
_cell.angle_gamma   90.00
#
_symmetry.space_group_name_H-M   'P 1'
#
loop_
_entity.id
_entity.type
_entity.pdbx_description
1 polymer ?
#
loop_
_entity_poly.entity_id
_entity_poly.type
_entity_poly.pdbx_seq_one_letter_code
_entity_poly.pdbx_strand_id
1 'polypeptide(L)'
;MLPRPRGILFFRTLRVAWLAAVLLFLPADLLAETSTSNVVCRSGLAVDRREELAGKLRKITGWSDLKFDRSGAMRLGANSVGGSKKARELLSRVVLGATAVVIEDASKRADVAFCQVLPGKWKANVPESRPAFVVRIDFADFENVMGDARALQAFDAGWGLLHELDHVVNNSLDATCLGEIGECEAHINEMRHECGLPQRAEYFHTYSPLTEDSPFITRLVQLSFEQEVAEGKKKKRYLLVWDANLIGGTNEDKNIAFVR
;
A
#
# COMPACT_ATOMS: atom_id res chain seq x y z
N MET A 1 14.61 21.01 82.91
CA MET A 1 14.76 21.51 81.52
C MET A 1 15.02 20.31 80.62
N LEU A 2 14.06 19.93 79.77
CA LEU A 2 14.19 18.82 78.81
C LEU A 2 14.57 19.38 77.44
N PRO A 3 15.54 18.79 76.72
CA PRO A 3 15.97 19.27 75.41
C PRO A 3 14.95 18.85 74.32
N ARG A 4 14.59 19.82 73.47
CA ARG A 4 13.76 19.61 72.27
C ARG A 4 14.55 18.81 71.22
N PRO A 5 13.95 17.80 70.56
CA PRO A 5 14.59 17.10 69.45
C PRO A 5 14.58 17.99 68.20
N ARG A 6 15.76 18.15 67.58
CA ARG A 6 15.92 18.77 66.25
C ARG A 6 15.45 17.76 65.19
N GLY A 7 14.20 17.87 64.77
CA GLY A 7 13.72 17.30 63.52
C GLY A 7 14.07 18.21 62.34
N ILE A 8 13.95 17.67 61.12
CA ILE A 8 14.09 18.34 59.81
C ILE A 8 15.50 18.28 59.21
N LEU A 9 15.98 17.08 58.85
CA LEU A 9 16.99 16.91 57.78
C LEU A 9 16.74 15.67 56.89
N PHE A 10 15.88 14.73 57.32
CA PHE A 10 15.61 13.48 56.58
C PHE A 10 14.63 13.58 55.38
N PHE A 11 13.99 14.73 55.16
CA PHE A 11 12.93 14.84 54.14
C PHE A 11 13.40 15.18 52.72
N ARG A 12 14.65 15.61 52.52
CA ARG A 12 15.13 16.06 51.20
C ARG A 12 15.70 14.93 50.34
N THR A 13 16.41 13.98 50.92
CA THR A 13 17.01 12.86 50.17
C THR A 13 15.98 11.84 49.68
N LEU A 14 14.91 11.61 50.45
CA LEU A 14 13.85 10.67 50.08
C LEU A 14 13.05 11.13 48.85
N ARG A 15 12.85 12.44 48.67
CA ARG A 15 12.11 12.99 47.53
C ARG A 15 12.88 12.89 46.21
N VAL A 16 14.20 13.01 46.25
CA VAL A 16 15.06 12.86 45.06
C VAL A 16 15.10 11.41 44.61
N ALA A 17 15.21 10.46 45.55
CA ALA A 17 15.17 9.03 45.24
C ALA A 17 13.81 8.60 44.64
N TRP A 18 12.70 9.17 45.11
CA TRP A 18 11.37 8.86 44.58
C TRP A 18 11.17 9.41 43.15
N LEU A 19 11.64 10.62 42.85
CA LEU A 19 11.61 11.18 41.49
C LEU A 19 12.49 10.38 40.51
N ALA A 20 13.67 9.93 40.95
CA ALA A 20 14.53 9.07 40.13
C ALA A 20 13.89 7.69 39.87
N ALA A 21 13.22 7.11 40.86
CA ALA A 21 12.49 5.85 40.68
C ALA A 21 11.31 6.01 39.71
N VAL A 22 10.53 7.09 39.82
CA VAL A 22 9.42 7.36 38.88
C VAL A 22 9.92 7.55 37.44
N LEU A 23 11.08 8.20 37.26
CA LEU A 23 11.72 8.33 35.94
C LEU A 23 12.22 6.99 35.38
N LEU A 24 12.63 6.04 36.23
CA LEU A 24 13.02 4.68 35.82
C LEU A 24 11.81 3.77 35.48
N PHE A 25 10.60 4.13 35.92
CA PHE A 25 9.36 3.44 35.57
C PHE A 25 8.57 4.12 34.45
N LEU A 26 9.08 5.23 33.90
CA LEU A 26 8.54 5.73 32.63
C LEU A 26 8.92 4.71 31.55
N PRO A 27 7.94 4.11 30.85
CA PRO A 27 8.25 3.14 29.81
C PRO A 27 9.13 3.82 28.78
N ALA A 28 10.24 3.18 28.42
CA ALA A 28 11.18 3.68 27.39
C ALA A 28 10.46 4.00 26.06
N ASP A 29 9.26 3.44 25.86
CA ASP A 29 8.35 3.74 24.76
C ASP A 29 7.92 5.22 24.66
N LEU A 30 8.01 6.01 25.75
CA LEU A 30 7.66 7.44 25.75
C LEU A 30 8.76 8.35 25.18
N LEU A 31 10.00 7.85 25.05
CA LEU A 31 11.12 8.56 24.43
C LEU A 31 11.46 8.04 23.04
N ALA A 32 10.69 7.08 22.50
CA ALA A 32 10.82 6.66 21.12
C ALA A 32 10.51 7.86 20.23
N GLU A 33 11.56 8.42 19.65
CA GLU A 33 11.52 9.45 18.61
C GLU A 33 10.39 9.08 17.64
N THR A 34 9.33 9.87 17.63
CA THR A 34 8.20 9.67 16.74
C THR A 34 8.69 9.97 15.33
N SER A 35 9.39 9.01 14.72
CA SER A 35 9.70 9.05 13.30
C SER A 35 8.35 9.28 12.61
N THR A 36 8.16 10.44 12.00
CA THR A 36 6.87 10.76 11.39
C THR A 36 6.85 10.02 10.05
N SER A 37 6.10 8.91 9.98
CA SER A 37 5.85 8.27 8.69
C SER A 37 5.01 9.21 7.81
N ASN A 38 5.40 9.35 6.56
CA ASN A 38 4.62 10.11 5.61
C ASN A 38 3.44 9.32 5.02
N VAL A 39 3.40 8.02 5.25
CA VAL A 39 2.30 7.16 4.80
C VAL A 39 1.43 6.82 6.00
N VAL A 40 0.17 7.26 5.96
CA VAL A 40 -0.79 7.06 7.05
C VAL A 40 -2.11 6.51 6.53
N CYS A 41 -2.69 5.55 7.23
CA CYS A 41 -4.04 5.10 6.98
C CYS A 41 -5.05 6.08 7.59
N ARG A 42 -6.13 6.38 6.87
CA ARG A 42 -7.26 7.10 7.45
C ARG A 42 -7.87 6.26 8.58
N SER A 43 -8.41 6.93 9.59
CA SER A 43 -9.03 6.27 10.77
C SER A 43 -10.12 5.26 10.41
N GLY A 44 -10.82 5.46 9.29
CA GLY A 44 -11.86 4.55 8.79
C GLY A 44 -11.36 3.25 8.16
N LEU A 45 -10.06 3.13 7.83
CA LEU A 45 -9.51 1.88 7.33
C LEU A 45 -9.41 0.88 8.49
N ALA A 46 -10.16 -0.22 8.40
CA ALA A 46 -10.24 -1.23 9.44
C ALA A 46 -8.88 -1.89 9.73
N VAL A 47 -8.69 -2.36 10.97
CA VAL A 47 -7.39 -2.86 11.44
C VAL A 47 -6.97 -4.15 10.70
N ASP A 48 -7.93 -5.02 10.43
CA ASP A 48 -7.75 -6.22 9.62
C ASP A 48 -7.27 -5.89 8.20
N ARG A 49 -7.84 -4.87 7.53
CA ARG A 49 -7.39 -4.41 6.21
C ARG A 49 -5.97 -3.82 6.25
N ARG A 50 -5.62 -3.11 7.32
CA ARG A 50 -4.23 -2.64 7.53
C ARG A 50 -3.27 -3.82 7.64
N GLU A 51 -3.61 -4.84 8.42
CA GLU A 51 -2.77 -6.02 8.59
C GLU A 51 -2.70 -6.88 7.32
N GLU A 52 -3.79 -6.98 6.57
CA GLU A 52 -3.82 -7.64 5.26
C GLU A 52 -2.85 -6.94 4.29
N LEU A 53 -2.97 -5.63 4.15
CA LEU A 53 -2.13 -4.81 3.27
C LEU A 53 -0.66 -4.86 3.71
N ALA A 54 -0.39 -4.74 5.01
CA ALA A 54 0.95 -4.93 5.56
C ALA A 54 1.47 -6.33 5.21
N GLY A 55 0.68 -7.38 5.41
CA GLY A 55 1.04 -8.76 5.06
C GLY A 55 1.43 -8.94 3.59
N LYS A 56 0.69 -8.31 2.66
CA LYS A 56 1.00 -8.30 1.22
C LYS A 56 2.32 -7.57 0.96
N LEU A 57 2.50 -6.36 1.51
CA LEU A 57 3.73 -5.60 1.38
C LEU A 57 4.95 -6.33 1.98
N ARG A 58 4.80 -7.03 3.12
CA ARG A 58 5.85 -7.86 3.73
C ARG A 58 6.31 -8.95 2.76
N LYS A 59 5.38 -9.64 2.08
CA LYS A 59 5.70 -10.65 1.07
C LYS A 59 6.45 -10.05 -0.13
N ILE A 60 6.01 -8.89 -0.61
CA ILE A 60 6.62 -8.22 -1.76
C ILE A 60 8.02 -7.70 -1.41
N THR A 61 8.18 -7.06 -0.26
CA THR A 61 9.41 -6.34 0.12
C THR A 61 10.42 -7.22 0.86
N GLY A 62 9.97 -8.33 1.44
CA GLY A 62 10.78 -9.17 2.33
C GLY A 62 10.98 -8.58 3.73
N TRP A 63 10.43 -7.40 4.07
CA TRP A 63 10.52 -6.84 5.42
C TRP A 63 9.57 -7.57 6.38
N SER A 64 10.09 -8.39 7.30
CA SER A 64 9.25 -9.16 8.22
C SER A 64 8.43 -8.28 9.18
N ASP A 65 8.97 -7.13 9.54
CA ASP A 65 8.41 -6.26 10.59
C ASP A 65 7.65 -5.05 10.04
N LEU A 66 7.47 -4.96 8.72
CA LEU A 66 6.66 -3.89 8.11
C LEU A 66 5.21 -4.02 8.62
N LYS A 67 4.67 -2.91 9.12
CA LYS A 67 3.33 -2.85 9.73
C LYS A 67 2.74 -1.45 9.68
N PHE A 68 1.45 -1.33 9.97
CA PHE A 68 0.85 -0.06 10.36
C PHE A 68 0.74 0.00 11.88
N ASP A 69 1.18 1.09 12.49
CA ASP A 69 1.04 1.26 13.94
C ASP A 69 -0.41 1.60 14.35
N ARG A 70 -0.64 1.79 15.65
CA ARG A 70 -1.97 2.12 16.19
C ARG A 70 -2.55 3.43 15.63
N SER A 71 -1.70 4.36 15.21
CA SER A 71 -2.13 5.61 14.57
C SER A 71 -2.42 5.45 13.07
N GLY A 72 -2.14 4.27 12.51
CA GLY A 72 -2.24 3.99 11.08
C GLY A 72 -1.00 4.39 10.29
N ALA A 73 0.09 4.82 10.94
CA ALA A 73 1.32 5.18 10.26
C ALA A 73 2.10 3.93 9.82
N MET A 74 2.56 3.91 8.57
CA MET A 74 3.38 2.81 8.04
C MET A 74 4.76 2.82 8.69
N ARG A 75 5.19 1.68 9.22
CA ARG A 75 6.51 1.44 9.80
C ARG A 75 7.25 0.45 8.94
N LEU A 76 8.42 0.84 8.45
CA LEU A 76 9.29 -0.06 7.70
C LEU A 76 10.00 -1.01 8.65
N GLY A 77 10.30 -2.22 8.17
CA GLY A 77 11.12 -3.17 8.91
C GLY A 77 12.60 -2.82 8.83
N ALA A 78 13.38 -3.20 9.84
CA ALA A 78 14.84 -3.03 9.83
C ALA A 78 15.53 -4.11 8.97
N ASN A 79 15.01 -5.34 9.01
CA ASN A 79 15.59 -6.50 8.33
C ASN A 79 14.68 -6.95 7.19
N SER A 80 15.26 -7.22 6.03
CA SER A 80 14.57 -7.86 4.91
C SER A 80 15.21 -9.19 4.55
N VAL A 81 14.40 -10.21 4.28
CA VAL A 81 14.85 -11.51 3.76
C VAL A 81 14.12 -11.78 2.44
N GLY A 82 14.86 -11.81 1.33
CA GLY A 82 14.28 -11.95 -0.01
C GLY A 82 13.47 -10.72 -0.46
N GLY A 83 12.46 -10.96 -1.30
CA GLY A 83 11.58 -9.93 -1.85
C GLY A 83 12.25 -8.95 -2.81
N SER A 84 11.49 -7.97 -3.28
CA SER A 84 11.94 -6.94 -4.20
C SER A 84 12.71 -5.83 -3.49
N LYS A 85 13.94 -5.59 -3.95
CA LYS A 85 14.76 -4.45 -3.56
C LYS A 85 14.14 -3.14 -4.05
N LYS A 86 13.64 -3.11 -5.29
CA LYS A 86 12.99 -1.93 -5.87
C LYS A 86 11.73 -1.53 -5.11
N ALA A 87 10.94 -2.49 -4.65
CA ALA A 87 9.78 -2.21 -3.79
C ALA A 87 10.19 -1.58 -2.45
N ARG A 88 11.29 -2.04 -1.84
CA ARG A 88 11.85 -1.42 -0.62
C ARG A 88 12.34 0.00 -0.87
N GLU A 89 13.02 0.23 -1.99
CA GLU A 89 13.50 1.56 -2.38
C GLU A 89 12.31 2.53 -2.61
N LEU A 90 11.25 2.09 -3.30
CA LEU A 90 10.03 2.87 -3.47
C LEU A 90 9.39 3.22 -2.12
N LEU A 91 9.10 2.22 -1.28
CA LEU A 91 8.47 2.47 0.03
C LEU A 91 9.32 3.35 0.95
N SER A 92 10.66 3.18 0.93
CA SER A 92 11.56 4.04 1.71
C SER A 92 11.47 5.50 1.26
N ARG A 93 11.44 5.75 -0.06
CA ARG A 93 11.30 7.11 -0.60
C ARG A 93 9.97 7.74 -0.24
N VAL A 94 8.87 6.98 -0.27
CA VAL A 94 7.56 7.50 0.14
C VAL A 94 7.56 7.82 1.64
N VAL A 95 7.94 6.85 2.48
CA VAL A 95 7.85 6.97 3.95
C VAL A 95 8.77 8.05 4.51
N LEU A 96 9.97 8.22 3.95
CA LEU A 96 10.99 9.17 4.41
C LEU A 96 11.03 10.48 3.60
N GLY A 97 10.24 10.58 2.53
CA GLY A 97 10.26 11.72 1.61
C GLY A 97 9.65 13.01 2.15
N ALA A 98 9.24 13.90 1.25
CA ALA A 98 8.55 15.14 1.62
C ALA A 98 7.02 15.06 1.41
N THR A 99 6.55 14.06 0.67
CA THR A 99 5.14 13.94 0.25
C THR A 99 4.33 13.15 1.27
N ALA A 100 3.20 13.70 1.74
CA ALA A 100 2.26 12.95 2.56
C ALA A 100 1.36 12.05 1.71
N VAL A 101 1.17 10.80 2.12
CA VAL A 101 0.24 9.86 1.49
C VAL A 101 -0.75 9.36 2.53
N VAL A 102 -2.03 9.50 2.23
CA VAL A 102 -3.12 8.97 3.03
C VAL A 102 -3.74 7.77 2.32
N ILE A 103 -3.75 6.61 2.97
CA ILE A 103 -4.43 5.40 2.46
C ILE A 103 -5.88 5.40 2.96
N GLU A 104 -6.83 5.23 2.04
CA GLU A 104 -8.26 5.23 2.30
C GLU A 104 -8.92 3.96 1.76
N ASP A 105 -9.82 3.39 2.55
CA ASP A 105 -10.70 2.32 2.09
C ASP A 105 -11.76 2.89 1.13
N ALA A 106 -11.80 2.36 -0.08
CA ALA A 106 -12.79 2.68 -1.10
C ALA A 106 -13.62 1.47 -1.49
N SER A 107 -13.67 0.42 -0.66
CA SER A 107 -14.37 -0.83 -0.98
C SER A 107 -15.82 -0.61 -1.42
N LYS A 108 -16.20 -1.25 -2.54
CA LYS A 108 -17.52 -1.19 -3.19
C LYS A 108 -17.89 0.18 -3.75
N ARG A 109 -16.90 1.04 -4.02
CA ARG A 109 -17.17 2.35 -4.63
C ARG A 109 -17.12 2.22 -6.14
N ALA A 110 -18.24 2.52 -6.79
CA ALA A 110 -18.35 2.46 -8.25
C ALA A 110 -17.38 3.39 -8.99
N ASP A 111 -16.82 4.42 -8.33
CA ASP A 111 -15.89 5.39 -8.94
C ASP A 111 -14.40 5.03 -8.82
N VAL A 112 -14.06 3.91 -8.17
CA VAL A 112 -12.69 3.42 -8.00
C VAL A 112 -12.61 2.00 -8.56
N ALA A 113 -11.67 1.74 -9.47
CA ALA A 113 -11.39 0.40 -9.98
C ALA A 113 -10.08 -0.08 -9.38
N PHE A 114 -10.13 -1.02 -8.43
CA PHE A 114 -8.98 -1.51 -7.65
C PHE A 114 -8.28 -0.45 -6.79
N CYS A 115 -7.63 0.53 -7.41
CA CYS A 115 -6.87 1.58 -6.75
C CYS A 115 -7.07 2.93 -7.48
N GLN A 116 -6.79 4.02 -6.78
CA GLN A 116 -6.73 5.34 -7.40
C GLN A 116 -5.95 6.30 -6.50
N VAL A 117 -5.00 7.03 -7.08
CA VAL A 117 -4.39 8.20 -6.44
C VAL A 117 -5.12 9.50 -6.79
N LEU A 118 -5.32 10.35 -5.79
CA LEU A 118 -5.86 11.70 -5.94
C LEU A 118 -4.99 12.73 -5.22
N PRO A 119 -4.89 13.97 -5.73
CA PRO A 119 -4.26 15.06 -4.98
C PRO A 119 -5.08 15.36 -3.72
N GLY A 120 -4.40 15.36 -2.58
CA GLY A 120 -4.94 15.75 -1.29
C GLY A 120 -4.92 17.26 -1.10
N LYS A 121 -5.80 17.76 -0.22
CA LYS A 121 -5.82 19.16 0.19
C LYS A 121 -5.74 19.24 1.71
N TRP A 122 -4.87 20.12 2.20
CA TRP A 122 -4.78 20.41 3.62
C TRP A 122 -5.89 21.37 4.04
N LYS A 123 -6.25 21.33 5.33
CA LYS A 123 -7.12 22.35 5.92
C LYS A 123 -6.39 23.70 5.84
N ALA A 124 -7.14 24.78 5.56
CA ALA A 124 -6.61 26.12 5.26
C ALA A 124 -5.66 26.73 6.31
N ASN A 125 -5.60 26.16 7.52
CA ASN A 125 -4.82 26.67 8.65
C ASN A 125 -3.52 25.90 8.90
N VAL A 126 -3.01 25.12 7.92
CA VAL A 126 -1.70 24.46 8.01
C VAL A 126 -0.69 25.26 7.18
N PRO A 127 0.18 26.08 7.81
CA PRO A 127 1.23 26.81 7.11
C PRO A 127 2.22 25.84 6.48
N GLU A 128 2.70 26.13 5.26
CA GLU A 128 3.69 25.31 4.52
C GLU A 128 3.29 23.84 4.34
N SER A 129 2.12 23.64 3.77
CA SER A 129 1.60 22.29 3.57
C SER A 129 2.32 21.59 2.42
N ARG A 130 3.18 20.62 2.78
CA ARG A 130 3.83 19.69 1.83
C ARG A 130 2.82 19.04 0.87
N PRO A 131 3.20 18.61 -0.36
CA PRO A 131 2.29 17.88 -1.24
C PRO A 131 1.64 16.70 -0.51
N ALA A 132 0.35 16.50 -0.73
CA ALA A 132 -0.40 15.40 -0.15
C ALA A 132 -1.16 14.66 -1.23
N PHE A 133 -1.25 13.35 -1.10
CA PHE A 133 -2.02 12.48 -1.98
C PHE A 133 -2.87 11.53 -1.14
N VAL A 134 -4.00 11.13 -1.70
CA VAL A 134 -4.88 10.10 -1.13
C VAL A 134 -4.87 8.92 -2.08
N VAL A 135 -4.38 7.78 -1.60
CA VAL A 135 -4.48 6.50 -2.31
C VAL A 135 -5.72 5.79 -1.79
N ARG A 136 -6.68 5.58 -2.68
CA ARG A 136 -7.90 4.83 -2.43
C ARG A 136 -7.71 3.40 -2.91
N ILE A 137 -8.12 2.43 -2.10
CA ILE A 137 -8.05 1.01 -2.46
C ILE A 137 -9.45 0.42 -2.31
N ASP A 138 -10.00 -0.13 -3.39
CA ASP A 138 -11.17 -0.98 -3.33
C ASP A 138 -10.73 -2.41 -3.05
N PHE A 139 -10.73 -2.81 -1.78
CA PHE A 139 -10.32 -4.17 -1.39
C PHE A 139 -11.30 -5.22 -1.90
N ALA A 140 -12.57 -4.86 -2.09
CA ALA A 140 -13.58 -5.78 -2.58
C ALA A 140 -13.36 -6.13 -4.07
N ASP A 141 -12.88 -5.19 -4.87
CA ASP A 141 -12.54 -5.45 -6.28
C ASP A 141 -11.50 -6.57 -6.42
N PHE A 142 -10.46 -6.57 -5.58
CA PHE A 142 -9.44 -7.63 -5.59
C PHE A 142 -9.98 -9.01 -5.22
N GLU A 143 -11.07 -9.09 -4.45
CA GLU A 143 -11.74 -10.35 -4.09
C GLU A 143 -12.57 -10.92 -5.26
N ASN A 144 -12.91 -10.09 -6.25
CA ASN A 144 -13.69 -10.47 -7.43
C ASN A 144 -12.81 -10.84 -8.64
N VAL A 145 -11.48 -10.80 -8.52
CA VAL A 145 -10.55 -11.23 -9.56
C VAL A 145 -10.33 -12.73 -9.50
N MET A 146 -10.43 -13.38 -10.66
CA MET A 146 -10.17 -14.81 -10.82
C MET A 146 -9.08 -15.04 -11.86
N GLY A 147 -8.56 -16.26 -11.95
CA GLY A 147 -7.61 -16.65 -13.00
C GLY A 147 -6.48 -17.55 -12.48
N ASP A 148 -5.35 -17.49 -13.16
CA ASP A 148 -4.17 -18.28 -12.80
C ASP A 148 -3.62 -17.86 -11.43
N ALA A 149 -3.37 -18.83 -10.56
CA ALA A 149 -2.85 -18.59 -9.21
C ALA A 149 -1.56 -17.76 -9.18
N ARG A 150 -0.71 -17.90 -10.21
CA ARG A 150 0.53 -17.14 -10.35
C ARG A 150 0.29 -15.68 -10.74
N ALA A 151 -0.72 -15.41 -11.55
CA ALA A 151 -1.12 -14.06 -11.89
C ALA A 151 -1.84 -13.38 -10.71
N LEU A 152 -2.64 -14.12 -9.94
CA LEU A 152 -3.27 -13.60 -8.72
C LEU A 152 -2.23 -13.19 -7.66
N GLN A 153 -1.11 -13.92 -7.56
CA GLN A 153 0.02 -13.51 -6.70
C GLN A 153 0.72 -12.23 -7.18
N ALA A 154 0.63 -11.93 -8.47
CA ALA A 154 1.21 -10.77 -9.14
C ALA A 154 0.24 -9.57 -9.21
N PHE A 155 -1.01 -9.73 -8.77
CA PHE A 155 -2.05 -8.72 -8.85
C PHE A 155 -2.93 -8.76 -7.60
N ASP A 156 -2.56 -7.96 -6.62
CA ASP A 156 -3.33 -7.80 -5.39
C ASP A 156 -3.20 -6.38 -4.83
N ALA A 157 -3.92 -6.07 -3.75
CA ALA A 157 -3.91 -4.74 -3.14
C ALA A 157 -2.51 -4.22 -2.73
N GLY A 158 -1.54 -5.11 -2.48
CA GLY A 158 -0.16 -4.72 -2.22
C GLY A 158 0.53 -4.19 -3.48
N TRP A 159 0.36 -4.89 -4.60
CA TRP A 159 0.84 -4.42 -5.91
C TRP A 159 0.11 -3.16 -6.38
N GLY A 160 -1.21 -3.08 -6.18
CA GLY A 160 -2.00 -1.88 -6.47
C GLY A 160 -1.51 -0.67 -5.69
N LEU A 161 -1.27 -0.79 -4.38
CA LEU A 161 -0.68 0.31 -3.60
C LEU A 161 0.70 0.72 -4.14
N LEU A 162 1.59 -0.23 -4.47
CA LEU A 162 2.92 0.11 -5.00
C LEU A 162 2.83 0.86 -6.33
N HIS A 163 1.89 0.50 -7.20
CA HIS A 163 1.61 1.20 -8.45
C HIS A 163 1.25 2.68 -8.20
N GLU A 164 0.29 2.93 -7.31
CA GLU A 164 -0.12 4.30 -6.97
C GLU A 164 1.00 5.12 -6.30
N LEU A 165 1.81 4.48 -5.47
CA LEU A 165 2.95 5.13 -4.83
C LEU A 165 4.06 5.48 -5.84
N ASP A 166 4.20 4.70 -6.91
CA ASP A 166 5.12 4.99 -8.00
C ASP A 166 4.72 6.28 -8.71
N HIS A 167 3.44 6.46 -9.04
CA HIS A 167 2.92 7.73 -9.57
C HIS A 167 3.25 8.91 -8.65
N VAL A 168 3.07 8.75 -7.33
CA VAL A 168 3.29 9.83 -6.37
C VAL A 168 4.77 10.26 -6.29
N VAL A 169 5.69 9.30 -6.29
CA VAL A 169 7.11 9.59 -6.01
C VAL A 169 7.93 9.77 -7.28
N ASN A 170 7.63 9.00 -8.32
CA ASN A 170 8.37 9.03 -9.58
C ASN A 170 7.70 9.90 -10.64
N ASN A 171 6.43 10.32 -10.45
CA ASN A 171 5.61 10.91 -11.51
C ASN A 171 5.58 10.04 -12.78
N SER A 172 5.67 8.72 -12.60
CA SER A 172 5.61 7.77 -13.69
C SER A 172 4.23 7.82 -14.35
N LEU A 173 4.18 7.56 -15.64
CA LEU A 173 2.95 7.57 -16.42
C LEU A 173 2.49 6.14 -16.74
N ASP A 174 1.17 5.94 -16.75
CA ASP A 174 0.56 4.74 -17.29
C ASP A 174 0.67 4.70 -18.81
N ALA A 175 0.41 3.51 -19.37
CA ALA A 175 0.27 3.34 -20.79
C ALA A 175 -0.87 4.23 -21.34
N THR A 176 -0.59 4.91 -22.45
CA THR A 176 -1.60 5.77 -23.09
C THR A 176 -2.26 5.10 -24.29
N CYS A 177 -1.64 4.05 -24.85
CA CYS A 177 -2.19 3.32 -25.99
C CYS A 177 -1.99 1.79 -25.90
N LEU A 178 -2.84 1.06 -26.64
CA LEU A 178 -2.82 -0.41 -26.70
C LEU A 178 -1.43 -0.93 -27.09
N GLY A 179 -0.95 -1.92 -26.34
CA GLY A 179 0.37 -2.53 -26.56
C GLY A 179 1.53 -1.85 -25.81
N GLU A 180 1.30 -0.68 -25.21
CA GLU A 180 2.25 -0.10 -24.26
C GLU A 180 2.04 -0.66 -22.85
N ILE A 181 3.14 -0.79 -22.11
CA ILE A 181 3.13 -1.16 -20.69
C ILE A 181 2.99 0.10 -19.82
N GLY A 182 3.63 1.21 -20.21
CA GLY A 182 3.74 2.42 -19.38
C GLY A 182 4.97 2.37 -18.46
N GLU A 183 5.42 3.54 -18.01
CA GLU A 183 6.59 3.67 -17.14
C GLU A 183 6.31 3.09 -15.75
N CYS A 184 5.12 3.39 -15.21
CA CYS A 184 4.71 2.91 -13.89
C CYS A 184 4.72 1.36 -13.85
N GLU A 185 4.00 0.74 -14.78
CA GLU A 185 3.93 -0.72 -14.85
C GLU A 185 5.29 -1.36 -15.18
N ALA A 186 6.18 -0.68 -15.91
CA ALA A 186 7.56 -1.16 -16.11
C ALA A 186 8.31 -1.26 -14.78
N HIS A 187 8.24 -0.24 -13.91
CA HIS A 187 8.83 -0.32 -12.58
C HIS A 187 8.21 -1.44 -11.73
N ILE A 188 6.89 -1.60 -11.76
CA ILE A 188 6.21 -2.68 -11.03
C ILE A 188 6.61 -4.06 -11.58
N ASN A 189 6.78 -4.21 -12.89
CA ASN A 189 7.26 -5.44 -13.51
C ASN A 189 8.68 -5.81 -13.09
N GLU A 190 9.57 -4.84 -12.91
CA GLU A 190 10.89 -5.10 -12.32
C GLU A 190 10.78 -5.63 -10.89
N MET A 191 9.88 -5.07 -10.07
CA MET A 191 9.63 -5.56 -8.71
C MET A 191 9.06 -6.98 -8.72
N ARG A 192 8.11 -7.29 -9.62
CA ARG A 192 7.58 -8.65 -9.79
C ARG A 192 8.65 -9.62 -10.24
N HIS A 193 9.53 -9.21 -11.15
CA HIS A 193 10.66 -10.01 -11.62
C HIS A 193 11.60 -10.38 -10.46
N GLU A 194 11.96 -9.42 -9.60
CA GLU A 194 12.77 -9.68 -8.39
C GLU A 194 12.09 -10.66 -7.43
N CYS A 195 10.75 -10.66 -7.37
CA CYS A 195 9.96 -11.62 -6.59
C CYS A 195 9.76 -12.96 -7.31
N GLY A 196 10.33 -13.15 -8.51
CA GLY A 196 10.13 -14.34 -9.32
C GLY A 196 8.66 -14.56 -9.71
N LEU A 197 7.89 -13.49 -9.93
CA LEU A 197 6.49 -13.51 -10.32
C LEU A 197 6.32 -13.21 -11.83
N PRO A 198 5.17 -13.58 -12.43
CA PRO A 198 4.81 -13.12 -13.77
C PRO A 198 4.71 -11.59 -13.85
N GLN A 199 5.10 -11.03 -14.99
CA GLN A 199 5.05 -9.61 -15.31
C GLN A 199 3.82 -9.32 -16.17
N ARG A 200 3.18 -8.16 -16.00
CA ARG A 200 2.05 -7.77 -16.83
C ARG A 200 2.53 -7.55 -18.26
N ALA A 201 1.90 -8.22 -19.22
CA ALA A 201 2.30 -8.18 -20.63
C ALA A 201 1.64 -7.00 -21.37
N GLU A 202 0.41 -6.66 -20.99
CA GLU A 202 -0.38 -5.61 -21.61
C GLU A 202 -1.09 -4.78 -20.52
N TYR A 203 -1.05 -3.45 -20.64
CA TYR A 203 -1.76 -2.57 -19.71
C TYR A 203 -3.27 -2.64 -19.94
N PHE A 204 -3.69 -2.63 -21.20
CA PHE A 204 -5.10 -2.66 -21.55
C PHE A 204 -5.67 -4.06 -21.48
N HIS A 205 -7.00 -4.12 -21.36
CA HIS A 205 -7.74 -5.37 -21.33
C HIS A 205 -8.63 -5.49 -22.56
N THR A 206 -9.03 -6.72 -22.86
CA THR A 206 -9.99 -7.01 -23.93
C THR A 206 -11.31 -7.43 -23.31
N TYR A 207 -12.42 -6.88 -23.82
CA TYR A 207 -13.75 -7.38 -23.51
C TYR A 207 -14.00 -8.68 -24.28
N SER A 208 -14.37 -9.74 -23.56
CA SER A 208 -14.82 -10.99 -24.18
C SER A 208 -16.33 -11.15 -23.95
N PRO A 209 -17.18 -10.90 -24.97
CA PRO A 209 -18.59 -11.23 -24.88
C PRO A 209 -18.71 -12.76 -24.90
N LEU A 210 -19.24 -13.34 -23.82
CA LEU A 210 -19.40 -14.79 -23.70
C LEU A 210 -20.53 -15.34 -24.59
N THR A 211 -21.58 -14.56 -24.84
CA THR A 211 -22.69 -14.90 -25.75
C THR A 211 -23.51 -13.66 -26.13
N GLU A 212 -23.79 -13.44 -27.41
CA GLU A 212 -24.65 -12.33 -27.89
C GLU A 212 -26.15 -12.60 -27.65
N ASP A 213 -26.54 -13.87 -27.52
CA ASP A 213 -27.95 -14.30 -27.48
C ASP A 213 -28.52 -14.54 -26.06
N SER A 214 -27.78 -14.16 -25.01
CA SER A 214 -28.23 -14.32 -23.63
C SER A 214 -28.72 -12.98 -23.05
N PRO A 215 -29.82 -12.96 -22.27
CA PRO A 215 -30.20 -11.77 -21.50
C PRO A 215 -29.14 -11.39 -20.44
N PHE A 216 -28.16 -12.27 -20.20
CA PHE A 216 -27.02 -12.03 -19.31
C PHE A 216 -25.80 -11.60 -20.12
N ILE A 217 -25.67 -10.29 -20.38
CA ILE A 217 -24.43 -9.71 -20.94
C ILE A 217 -23.40 -9.63 -19.81
N THR A 218 -22.53 -10.62 -19.73
CA THR A 218 -21.35 -10.55 -18.84
C THR A 218 -20.23 -9.84 -19.57
N ARG A 219 -19.70 -8.76 -18.99
CA ARG A 219 -18.60 -7.98 -19.58
C ARG A 219 -17.29 -8.45 -18.95
N LEU A 220 -16.75 -9.56 -19.43
CA LEU A 220 -15.48 -10.06 -18.91
C LEU A 220 -14.31 -9.22 -19.37
N VAL A 221 -13.49 -8.84 -18.42
CA VAL A 221 -12.23 -8.13 -18.59
C VAL A 221 -11.09 -9.11 -18.37
N GLN A 222 -10.10 -9.11 -19.26
CA GLN A 222 -8.93 -9.98 -19.15
C GLN A 222 -7.63 -9.18 -19.06
N LEU A 223 -6.78 -9.52 -18.09
CA LEU A 223 -5.38 -9.09 -18.03
C LEU A 223 -4.45 -10.28 -18.22
N SER A 224 -3.35 -10.04 -18.93
CA SER A 224 -2.37 -11.09 -19.20
C SER A 224 -1.01 -10.79 -18.58
N PHE A 225 -0.39 -11.86 -18.09
CA PHE A 225 0.93 -11.85 -17.50
C PHE A 225 1.82 -12.87 -18.21
N GLU A 226 3.11 -12.57 -18.28
CA GLU A 226 4.13 -13.42 -18.86
C GLU A 226 5.25 -13.68 -17.87
N GLN A 227 5.81 -14.88 -17.93
CA GLN A 227 7.03 -15.21 -17.20
C GLN A 227 7.98 -16.01 -18.09
N GLU A 228 9.24 -15.64 -18.09
CA GLU A 228 10.29 -16.41 -18.75
C GLU A 228 10.53 -17.73 -18.00
N VAL A 229 10.53 -18.84 -18.73
CA VAL A 229 10.88 -20.15 -18.20
C VAL A 229 12.36 -20.40 -18.51
N ALA A 230 13.13 -20.78 -17.48
CA ALA A 230 14.60 -20.93 -17.55
C ALA A 230 15.09 -21.86 -18.68
N GLU A 231 14.25 -22.79 -19.13
CA GLU A 231 14.54 -23.71 -20.22
C GLU A 231 13.95 -23.20 -21.55
N GLY A 232 14.73 -22.38 -22.27
CA GLY A 232 14.56 -22.24 -23.73
C GLY A 232 13.81 -21.02 -24.26
N LYS A 233 13.90 -19.85 -23.61
CA LYS A 233 13.31 -18.56 -24.07
C LYS A 233 11.79 -18.57 -24.29
N LYS A 234 11.09 -19.64 -23.91
CA LYS A 234 9.63 -19.70 -24.00
C LYS A 234 9.05 -18.89 -22.84
N LYS A 235 8.14 -17.98 -23.17
CA LYS A 235 7.33 -17.27 -22.20
C LYS A 235 6.08 -18.09 -21.88
N LYS A 236 5.80 -18.29 -20.60
CA LYS A 236 4.53 -18.84 -20.14
C LYS A 236 3.56 -17.69 -19.89
N ARG A 237 2.39 -17.75 -20.51
CA ARG A 237 1.31 -16.77 -20.32
C ARG A 237 0.38 -17.23 -19.19
N TYR A 238 -0.08 -16.28 -18.40
CA TYR A 238 -1.05 -16.42 -17.33
C TYR A 238 -2.15 -15.36 -17.50
N LEU A 239 -3.36 -15.64 -17.07
CA LEU A 239 -4.52 -14.76 -17.25
C LEU A 239 -5.19 -14.46 -15.92
N LEU A 240 -5.66 -13.21 -15.80
CA LEU A 240 -6.64 -12.77 -14.82
C LEU A 240 -7.90 -12.33 -15.54
N VAL A 241 -9.03 -12.61 -14.91
CA VAL A 241 -10.35 -12.32 -15.45
C VAL A 241 -11.26 -11.82 -14.34
N TRP A 242 -12.09 -10.84 -14.65
CA TRP A 242 -13.18 -10.41 -13.78
C TRP A 242 -14.37 -9.91 -14.60
N ASP A 243 -15.54 -9.80 -13.97
CA ASP A 243 -16.71 -9.15 -14.56
C ASP A 243 -16.65 -7.64 -14.31
N ALA A 244 -16.65 -6.85 -15.39
CA ALA A 244 -16.66 -5.39 -15.32
C ALA A 244 -17.90 -4.85 -14.60
N ASN A 245 -19.00 -5.61 -14.51
CA ASN A 245 -20.19 -5.19 -13.77
C ASN A 245 -20.02 -5.31 -12.25
N LEU A 246 -19.03 -6.08 -11.78
CA LEU A 246 -18.77 -6.29 -10.35
C LEU A 246 -17.64 -5.41 -9.81
N ILE A 247 -16.76 -4.93 -10.69
CA ILE A 247 -15.60 -4.10 -10.35
C ILE A 247 -15.90 -2.66 -10.75
N GLY A 248 -15.53 -1.70 -9.90
CA GLY A 248 -15.80 -0.28 -10.13
C GLY A 248 -15.14 0.26 -11.42
N GLY A 249 -15.45 1.52 -11.77
CA GLY A 249 -14.80 2.25 -12.86
C GLY A 249 -15.36 2.00 -14.27
N THR A 250 -16.42 1.22 -14.44
CA THR A 250 -17.14 1.18 -15.71
C THR A 250 -17.98 2.44 -15.90
N ASN A 251 -17.51 3.35 -16.74
CA ASN A 251 -18.36 4.41 -17.27
C ASN A 251 -19.13 3.82 -18.47
N GLU A 252 -20.46 3.90 -18.47
CA GLU A 252 -21.32 3.28 -19.49
C GLU A 252 -20.95 3.71 -20.93
N ASP A 253 -20.33 4.88 -21.07
CA ASP A 253 -19.92 5.48 -22.35
C ASP A 253 -18.55 5.00 -22.89
N LYS A 254 -17.79 4.19 -22.14
CA LYS A 254 -16.43 3.78 -22.56
C LYS A 254 -16.35 2.27 -22.74
N ASN A 255 -16.30 1.82 -24.00
CA ASN A 255 -15.94 0.45 -24.42
C ASN A 255 -14.50 0.04 -24.06
N ILE A 256 -13.80 0.81 -23.22
CA ILE A 256 -12.47 0.53 -22.66
C ILE A 256 -12.53 0.99 -21.20
N ALA A 257 -12.66 0.06 -20.25
CA ALA A 257 -12.44 0.36 -18.83
C ALA A 257 -10.96 0.67 -18.57
N PHE A 258 -10.64 1.94 -18.34
CA PHE A 258 -9.31 2.28 -17.86
C PHE A 258 -9.18 1.78 -16.42
N VAL A 259 -8.43 0.70 -16.22
CA VAL A 259 -7.79 0.48 -14.92
C VAL A 259 -6.72 1.56 -14.85
N ARG A 260 -6.94 2.55 -14.00
CA ARG A 260 -5.94 3.54 -13.60
C ARG A 260 -5.33 3.09 -12.28
#